data_AF-A0A0R3S1M3-F1
#
_entry.id   AF-A0A0R3S1M3-F1
#
_cell.length_a   1.000
_cell.length_b   1.000
_cell.length_c   1.000
_cell.angle_alpha   90.00
_cell.angle_beta   90.00
_cell.angle_gamma   90.00
#
_symmetry.space_group_name_H-M   'P 1'
#
loop_
_entity.id
_entity.type
_entity.pdbx_description
1 polymer ?
#
loop_
_entity_poly.entity_id
_entity_poly.type
_entity_poly.pdbx_seq_one_letter_code
_entity_poly.pdbx_strand_id
1 'polypeptide(L)' 'MSCAQIGSGKTAAFLVPIINHIVGNELIAMKTPSAMSTSCRPVFPVALILSPIRELVIQTHKGALKFAYRINMLFAAVQW' A
#
# COMPACT_ATOMS: atom_id res chain seq x y z
N MET A 1 10.95 8.60 16.24
CA MET A 1 10.83 7.14 16.34
C MET A 1 9.66 6.80 17.25
N SER A 2 8.64 6.11 16.77
CA SER A 2 7.48 5.73 17.59
C SER A 2 7.59 4.27 18.04
N CYS A 3 8.18 4.00 19.20
CA CYS A 3 8.14 2.67 19.82
C CYS A 3 6.73 2.42 20.36
N ALA A 4 6.10 1.30 19.98
CA ALA A 4 4.91 0.80 20.67
C ALA A 4 4.70 -0.67 20.32
N GLN A 5 3.90 -1.33 21.14
CA GLN A 5 3.75 -2.77 21.20
C GLN A 5 2.89 -3.33 20.06
N ILE A 6 3.08 -4.60 19.71
CA ILE A 6 2.22 -5.33 18.77
C ILE A 6 0.76 -5.21 19.26
N GLY A 7 -0.15 -4.81 18.38
CA GLY A 7 -1.57 -4.57 18.73
C GLY A 7 -1.91 -3.14 19.16
N SER A 8 -0.94 -2.21 19.22
CA SER A 8 -1.18 -0.78 19.58
C SER A 8 -1.78 0.08 18.45
N GLY A 9 -2.25 -0.50 17.35
CA GLY A 9 -2.87 0.24 16.25
C GLY A 9 -1.90 1.02 15.34
N LYS A 10 -0.57 0.86 15.48
CA LYS A 10 0.43 1.52 14.62
C LYS A 10 0.15 1.37 13.13
N THR A 11 -0.25 0.17 12.74
CA THR A 11 -0.55 -0.17 11.35
C THR A 11 -1.66 0.71 10.80
N ALA A 12 -2.75 0.90 11.56
CA ALA A 12 -3.81 1.83 11.18
C ALA A 12 -3.31 3.29 11.20
N ALA A 13 -2.48 3.65 12.19
CA ALA A 13 -1.99 5.00 12.39
C ALA A 13 -1.21 5.56 11.18
N PHE A 14 -0.47 4.72 10.44
CA PHE A 14 0.14 5.15 9.17
C PHE A 14 -0.69 4.79 7.94
N LEU A 15 -1.42 3.66 7.92
CA LEU A 15 -2.18 3.25 6.73
C LEU A 15 -3.36 4.18 6.41
N VAL A 16 -4.14 4.56 7.41
CA VAL A 16 -5.34 5.40 7.23
C VAL A 16 -4.99 6.77 6.60
N PRO A 17 -4.03 7.55 7.12
CA PRO A 17 -3.69 8.82 6.50
C PRO A 17 -3.08 8.67 5.11
N ILE A 18 -2.29 7.61 4.85
CA ILE A 18 -1.72 7.33 3.52
C ILE A 18 -2.84 7.05 2.52
N ILE A 19 -3.76 6.13 2.84
CA ILE A 19 -4.89 5.79 1.97
C ILE A 19 -5.76 7.03 1.70
N ASN A 20 -6.09 7.80 2.74
CA ASN A 20 -6.87 9.02 2.60
C ASN A 20 -6.19 10.05 1.68
N HIS A 21 -4.87 10.21 1.79
CA HIS A 21 -4.10 11.10 0.91
C HIS A 21 -4.11 10.61 -0.54
N ILE A 22 -4.00 9.31 -0.79
CA ILE A 22 -4.01 8.77 -2.16
C ILE A 22 -5.40 8.91 -2.80
N VAL A 23 -6.47 8.67 -2.04
CA VAL A 23 -7.86 8.84 -2.52
C VAL A 23 -8.18 10.31 -2.73
N GLY A 24 -7.86 11.18 -1.78
CA GLY A 24 -8.22 12.59 -1.81
C GLY A 24 -7.43 13.42 -2.82
N ASN A 25 -6.22 13.01 -3.18
CA ASN A 25 -5.32 13.77 -4.05
C ASN A 25 -5.33 13.26 -5.51
N GLU A 26 -6.33 12.43 -5.88
CA GLU A 26 -6.51 11.80 -7.20
C GLU A 26 -5.24 11.15 -7.80
N LEU A 27 -4.29 10.73 -6.96
CA LEU A 27 -3.03 10.09 -7.41
C LEU A 27 -3.29 8.75 -8.13
N ILE A 28 -4.49 8.20 -7.97
CA ILE A 28 -5.01 7.04 -8.71
C ILE A 28 -5.01 7.31 -10.23
N ALA A 29 -5.09 8.59 -10.65
CA ALA A 29 -5.06 9.02 -12.05
C ALA A 29 -3.64 9.24 -12.61
N MET A 30 -2.57 8.98 -11.85
CA MET A 30 -1.20 9.01 -12.37
C MET A 30 -0.95 7.84 -13.33
N LYS A 31 -1.48 8.03 -14.54
CA LYS A 31 -1.09 7.50 -15.84
C LYS A 31 -0.25 6.23 -15.79
N THR A 32 -0.92 5.10 -16.03
CA THR A 32 -0.31 4.06 -16.86
C THR A 32 0.19 4.74 -18.15
N PRO A 33 1.48 4.61 -18.52
CA PRO A 33 1.92 5.01 -19.83
C PRO A 33 1.11 4.20 -20.85
N SER A 34 0.23 4.90 -21.58
CA SER A 34 -0.51 4.34 -22.69
C SER A 34 0.51 3.87 -23.73
N ALA A 35 0.37 2.60 -24.14
CA ALA A 35 1.14 1.94 -25.20
C ALA A 35 2.61 1.59 -24.87
N MET A 36 2.82 0.41 -24.27
CA MET A 36 4.04 -0.37 -24.52
C MET A 36 3.72 -1.87 -24.41
N SER A 37 4.31 -2.66 -25.30
CA SER A 37 4.16 -4.09 -25.54
C SER A 37 3.70 -4.98 -24.36
N THR A 38 2.83 -5.94 -24.67
CA THR A 38 2.08 -6.87 -23.80
C THR A 38 2.91 -7.69 -22.78
N SER A 39 4.24 -7.60 -22.81
CA SER A 39 5.16 -8.44 -22.02
C SER A 39 5.67 -7.79 -20.73
N CYS A 40 5.82 -6.45 -20.67
CA CYS A 40 6.39 -5.77 -19.50
C CYS A 40 5.70 -4.43 -19.25
N ARG A 41 4.64 -4.42 -18.42
CA ARG A 41 4.03 -3.16 -17.95
C ARG A 41 4.73 -2.72 -16.65
N PRO A 42 5.51 -1.63 -16.65
CA PRO A 42 6.05 -1.10 -15.40
C PRO A 42 4.91 -0.59 -14.51
N VAL A 43 4.90 -1.01 -13.25
CA VAL A 43 3.96 -0.54 -12.23
C VAL A 43 4.68 0.48 -11.36
N PHE A 44 4.06 1.65 -11.19
CA PHE A 44 4.57 2.71 -10.32
C PHE A 44 3.74 2.76 -9.04
N PRO A 45 4.24 2.22 -7.90
CA PRO A 45 3.51 2.23 -6.65
C PRO A 45 3.41 3.65 -6.09
N VAL A 46 2.22 4.08 -5.67
CA VAL A 46 1.99 5.40 -5.06
C VAL A 46 2.51 5.45 -3.62
N ALA A 47 2.57 4.30 -2.95
CA ALA A 47 3.14 4.16 -1.61
C ALA A 47 3.92 2.83 -1.49
N LEU A 48 5.05 2.88 -0.79
CA LEU A 48 5.90 1.71 -0.52
C LEU A 48 6.09 1.58 1.00
N ILE A 49 5.78 0.40 1.54
CA ILE A 49 6.00 0.08 2.96
C ILE A 49 7.03 -1.05 3.02
N LEU A 50 8.17 -0.77 3.65
CA LEU A 50 9.24 -1.74 3.85
C LEU A 50 9.18 -2.30 5.26
N SER A 51 9.33 -3.61 5.39
CA SER A 51 9.37 -4.31 6.67
C SER A 51 10.49 -5.36 6.65
N PRO A 52 11.24 -5.50 7.76
CA PRO A 52 12.38 -6.41 7.84
C PRO A 52 11.98 -7.89 7.94
N ILE A 53 10.73 -8.19 8.32
CA ILE A 53 10.23 -9.56 8.50
C ILE A 53 8.98 -9.82 7.66
N ARG A 54 8.88 -11.06 7.16
CA ARG A 54 7.80 -11.52 6.26
C ARG A 54 6.44 -11.47 6.91
N GLU A 55 6.37 -11.90 8.16
CA GLU A 55 5.15 -11.98 8.95
C GLU A 55 4.55 -10.58 9.15
N LEU A 56 5.40 -9.57 9.35
CA LEU A 56 4.97 -8.18 9.49
C LEU A 56 4.52 -7.57 8.15
N VAL A 57 5.12 -7.96 7.02
CA VAL A 57 4.61 -7.60 5.69
C VAL A 57 3.20 -8.15 5.51
N ILE A 58 2.99 -9.44 5.79
CA ILE A 58 1.68 -10.09 5.65
C ILE A 58 0.64 -9.47 6.58
N GLN A 59 0.99 -9.18 7.83
CA GLN A 59 0.11 -8.51 8.78
C GLN A 59 -0.27 -7.11 8.31
N THR A 60 0.71 -6.33 7.84
CA THR A 60 0.48 -4.98 7.33
C THR A 60 -0.39 -4.99 6.07
N HIS A 61 -0.12 -5.92 5.15
CA HIS A 61 -0.91 -6.11 3.93
C HIS A 61 -2.37 -6.49 4.24
N LYS A 62 -2.60 -7.44 5.17
CA LYS A 62 -3.95 -7.78 5.63
C LYS A 62 -4.64 -6.60 6.30
N GLY A 63 -3.91 -5.78 7.05
CA GLY A 63 -4.42 -4.54 7.63
C GLY A 63 -4.86 -3.56 6.54
N ALA A 64 -4.01 -3.32 5.55
CA ALA A 64 -4.28 -2.42 4.42
C ALA A 64 -5.51 -2.83 3.63
N LEU A 65 -5.66 -4.13 3.30
CA LEU A 65 -6.84 -4.65 2.61
C LEU A 65 -8.15 -4.43 3.38
N LYS A 66 -8.12 -4.52 4.72
CA LYS A 66 -9.30 -4.24 5.55
C LYS A 66 -9.68 -2.75 5.53
N PHE A 67 -8.70 -1.85 5.61
CA PHE A 67 -8.95 -0.41 5.58
C PHE A 67 -9.33 0.10 4.19
N ALA A 68 -8.85 -0.55 3.14
CA ALA A 68 -9.17 -0.20 1.76
C ALA A 68 -10.41 -0.94 1.21
N TYR A 69 -11.23 -1.53 2.07
CA TYR A 69 -12.46 -2.19 1.67
C TYR A 69 -13.37 -1.17 0.95
N ARG A 70 -13.70 -1.45 -0.32
CA ARG A 70 -14.44 -0.58 -1.28
C ARG A 70 -13.64 0.55 -1.95
N ILE A 71 -12.34 0.63 -1.74
CA ILE A 71 -11.48 1.57 -2.48
C ILE A 71 -10.89 0.82 -3.68
N ASN A 72 -10.95 1.40 -4.88
CA ASN A 72 -10.42 0.79 -6.10
C ASN A 72 -8.89 0.93 -6.17
N MET A 73 -8.18 0.30 -5.25
CA MET A 73 -6.72 0.31 -5.13
C MET A 73 -6.15 -1.10 -5.24
N LEU A 74 -5.05 -1.23 -5.99
CA LEU A 74 -4.27 -2.46 -6.03
C LEU A 74 -3.23 -2.45 -4.90
N PHE A 75 -3.31 -3.44 -4.01
CA PHE A 75 -2.29 -3.70 -3.02
C PHE A 75 -1.46 -4.91 -3.47
N ALA A 76 -0.14 -4.77 -3.42
CA ALA A 76 0.79 -5.85 -3.71
C ALA A 76 1.79 -5.98 -2.55
N ALA A 77 2.07 -7.23 -2.17
CA ALA A 77 3.14 -7.56 -1.26
C ALA A 77 4.17 -8.38 -2.03
N VAL A 78 5.36 -7.81 -2.21
CA VAL A 78 6.49 -8.53 -2.80
C VAL A 78 7.33 -9.08 -1.66
N GLN A 79 7.63 -10.37 -1.74
CA GLN A 79 8.44 -11.08 -0.78
C GLN A 79 9.58 -11.74 -1.54
N TRP A 80 10.81 -11.60 -1.02
CA TRP A 80 11.96 -12.37 -1.46
C TRP A 80 11.97 -13.77 -0.83
#